data_AF-A0A060Y510-F1
#
_entry.id   AF-A0A060Y510-F1
#
_cell.length_a   1.000
_cell.length_b   1.000
_cell.length_c   1.000
_cell.angle_alpha   90.00
_cell.angle_beta   90.00
_cell.angle_gamma   90.00
#
_symmetry.space_group_name_H-M   'P 1'
#
loop_
_entity.id
_entity.type
_entity.pdbx_description
1 polymer ?
#
loop_
_entity_poly.entity_id
_entity_poly.type
_entity_poly.pdbx_seq_one_letter_code
_entity_poly.pdbx_strand_id
1 'polypeptide(L)'
;MYHASAMEGKIYDSILQVEAWDQDCSPQYSQICNYDIVTSNTPFAIDRNGNIRNTERLSYDKKQRYKVMVTAFDCGQKRATESVAVHIDVKPVCKPGWQGWNKQVDYEPGTGSKQLFPKMHLETCDGPLSAVRAMVELQTSHIGKGCDRETYSEKSMQKLCGAASGSTDLLPAPSISTNWTASLLTDSGRDSDLIFNFDGRQAANVPEQVVPQNLTDQFTIATWMKHGPSPGLRAEKETLLCNSDKTEMNRHHYSLYVHNCRLVFLLRRDFTQVDTFRPAEFHWKLEQVS
;
A
#
# COMPACT_ATOMS: atom_id res chain seq x y z
N MET A 1 23.53 33.24 26.70
CA MET A 1 22.91 32.17 25.88
C MET A 1 21.77 32.79 25.12
N TYR A 2 21.66 32.55 23.81
CA TYR A 2 20.63 33.17 22.98
C TYR A 2 19.66 32.13 22.43
N HIS A 3 18.40 32.53 22.26
CA HIS A 3 17.34 31.72 21.66
C HIS A 3 16.62 32.55 20.59
N ALA A 4 16.38 31.92 19.44
CA ALA A 4 15.60 32.50 18.36
C ALA A 4 14.78 31.42 17.66
N SER A 5 13.86 31.85 16.80
CA SER A 5 13.10 30.95 15.96
C SER A 5 13.04 31.45 14.53
N ALA A 6 13.07 30.53 13.57
CA ALA A 6 13.00 30.82 12.15
C ALA A 6 11.94 29.93 11.50
N MET A 7 11.07 30.50 10.69
CA MET A 7 10.07 29.75 9.95
C MET A 7 10.73 28.99 8.80
N GLU A 8 10.39 27.71 8.64
CA GLU A 8 10.95 26.88 7.57
C GLU A 8 10.66 27.50 6.19
N GLY A 9 11.53 27.21 5.23
CA GLY A 9 11.38 27.73 3.87
C GLY A 9 11.71 29.22 3.72
N LYS A 10 11.80 30.03 4.78
CA LYS A 10 12.12 31.46 4.69
C LYS A 10 13.63 31.72 4.79
N ILE A 11 14.10 32.72 4.06
CA ILE A 11 15.44 33.33 4.21
C ILE A 11 15.26 34.64 4.99
N TYR A 12 16.05 34.83 6.04
CA TYR A 12 16.03 36.01 6.90
C TYR A 12 17.29 36.84 6.65
N ASP A 13 17.14 38.16 6.61
CA ASP A 13 18.29 39.08 6.61
C ASP A 13 18.96 39.13 8.00
N SER A 14 18.15 38.99 9.06
CA SER A 14 18.59 38.79 10.44
C SER A 14 17.55 37.97 11.21
N ILE A 15 18.00 36.90 11.87
CA ILE A 15 17.21 36.05 12.77
C ILE A 15 17.34 36.57 14.21
N LEU A 16 18.54 37.00 14.57
CA LEU A 16 18.96 37.44 15.90
C LEU A 16 20.27 38.20 15.74
N GLN A 17 20.47 39.24 16.56
CA GLN A 17 21.76 39.87 16.75
C GLN A 17 22.37 39.44 18.08
N VAL A 18 23.64 39.06 18.09
CA VAL A 18 24.41 38.83 19.31
C VAL A 18 25.32 40.01 19.60
N GLU A 19 25.61 40.22 20.89
CA GLU A 19 26.50 41.28 21.34
C GLU A 19 27.59 40.72 22.26
N ALA A 20 28.75 41.37 22.22
CA ALA A 20 29.90 41.13 23.09
C ALA A 20 30.48 42.47 23.57
N TRP A 21 31.18 42.42 24.72
CA TRP A 21 31.79 43.58 25.36
C TRP A 21 33.20 43.20 25.83
N ASP A 22 34.19 44.04 25.53
CA ASP A 22 35.57 43.89 26.01
C ASP A 22 35.82 44.83 27.20
N GLN A 23 36.52 44.33 28.23
CA GLN A 23 36.83 45.07 29.45
C GLN A 23 38.15 45.85 29.36
N ASP A 24 38.93 45.68 28.28
CA ASP A 24 40.17 46.39 28.06
C ASP A 24 39.89 47.91 27.97
N CYS A 25 40.65 48.73 28.71
CA CYS A 25 40.41 50.18 28.77
C CYS A 25 41.00 50.98 27.59
N SER A 26 41.62 50.30 26.62
CA SER A 26 42.38 50.92 25.54
C SER A 26 41.53 51.07 24.27
N PRO A 27 41.55 52.22 23.57
CA PRO A 27 40.59 52.52 22.50
C PRO A 27 40.55 51.50 21.35
N GLN A 28 41.68 50.85 21.06
CA GLN A 28 41.82 49.91 19.95
C GLN A 28 41.49 48.46 20.32
N TYR A 29 41.56 48.11 21.59
CA TYR A 29 41.36 46.73 22.07
C TYR A 29 40.04 46.57 22.83
N SER A 30 39.37 47.68 23.18
CA SER A 30 38.07 47.69 23.86
C SER A 30 36.87 47.50 22.94
N GLN A 31 37.07 47.65 21.62
CA GLN A 31 36.00 47.62 20.64
C GLN A 31 35.89 46.24 19.99
N ILE A 32 34.67 45.73 19.87
CA ILE A 32 34.37 44.51 19.12
C ILE A 32 34.21 44.86 17.64
N CYS A 33 35.03 44.25 16.79
CA CYS A 33 35.06 44.54 15.36
C CYS A 33 34.51 43.40 14.48
N ASN A 34 34.45 42.18 15.01
CA ASN A 34 34.02 41.03 14.22
C ASN A 34 33.39 39.93 15.08
N TYR A 35 32.55 39.14 14.44
CA TYR A 35 31.95 37.93 15.01
C TYR A 35 32.17 36.76 14.04
N ASP A 36 32.17 35.54 14.58
CA ASP A 36 32.27 34.32 13.76
C ASP A 36 31.48 33.15 14.35
N ILE A 37 30.96 32.29 13.47
CA ILE A 37 30.31 31.03 13.85
C ILE A 37 31.36 29.93 13.79
N VAL A 38 31.79 29.45 14.97
CA VAL A 38 32.83 28.41 15.06
C VAL A 38 32.31 26.99 14.84
N THR A 39 30.99 26.82 14.73
CA THR A 39 30.38 25.52 14.41
C THR A 39 30.43 25.29 12.90
N SER A 40 31.16 24.27 12.48
CA SER A 40 31.28 23.90 11.06
C SER A 40 29.98 23.30 10.51
N ASN A 41 29.82 23.39 9.18
CA ASN A 41 28.70 22.80 8.43
C ASN A 41 27.31 23.23 8.94
N THR A 42 27.16 24.52 9.28
CA THR A 42 25.88 25.08 9.67
C THR A 42 25.29 25.94 8.55
N PRO A 43 23.96 25.94 8.36
CA PRO A 43 23.31 26.76 7.33
C PRO A 43 23.15 28.22 7.77
N PHE A 44 24.11 28.75 8.51
CA PHE A 44 24.05 30.07 9.11
C PHE A 44 25.35 30.85 8.83
N ALA A 45 25.20 32.15 8.70
CA ALA A 45 26.29 33.11 8.62
C ALA A 45 26.04 34.23 9.62
N ILE A 46 27.11 34.86 10.09
CA ILE A 46 27.07 36.03 10.96
C ILE A 46 27.80 37.19 10.28
N ASP A 47 27.27 38.40 10.41
CA ASP A 47 27.94 39.62 9.93
C ASP A 47 28.83 40.25 11.03
N ARG A 48 29.57 41.31 10.66
CA ARG A 48 30.45 42.03 11.58
C ARG A 48 29.73 42.74 12.74
N ASN A 49 28.42 42.94 12.61
CA ASN A 49 27.58 43.57 13.63
C ASN A 49 26.93 42.53 14.55
N GLY A 50 27.18 41.24 14.32
CA GLY A 50 26.63 40.15 15.12
C GLY A 50 25.27 39.64 14.64
N ASN A 51 24.79 40.04 13.46
CA ASN A 51 23.52 39.54 12.92
C ASN A 51 23.69 38.14 12.33
N ILE A 52 22.96 37.18 12.90
CA ILE A 52 22.91 35.81 12.41
C ILE A 52 21.78 35.70 11.38
N ARG A 53 22.09 35.14 10.22
CA ARG A 53 21.14 34.85 9.14
C ARG A 53 21.30 33.41 8.65
N ASN A 54 20.26 32.86 8.04
CA ASN A 54 20.36 31.56 7.37
C ASN A 54 20.81 31.73 5.92
N THR A 55 21.71 30.84 5.47
CA THR A 55 22.27 30.83 4.11
C THR A 55 21.46 29.96 3.13
N GLU A 56 20.62 29.08 3.66
CA GLU A 56 19.71 28.23 2.91
C GLU A 56 18.34 28.13 3.60
N ARG A 57 17.34 27.65 2.86
CA ARG A 57 15.98 27.44 3.38
C ARG A 57 15.97 26.27 4.35
N LEU A 58 15.68 26.55 5.62
CA LEU A 58 15.58 25.54 6.67
C LEU A 58 14.34 24.67 6.46
N SER A 59 14.36 23.42 6.95
CA SER A 59 13.24 22.48 6.88
C SER A 59 12.98 21.90 8.26
N TYR A 60 11.73 22.00 8.72
CA TYR A 60 11.34 21.50 10.03
C TYR A 60 11.53 19.97 10.13
N ASP A 61 11.14 19.25 9.08
CA ASP A 61 11.25 17.78 8.99
C ASP A 61 12.70 17.28 8.98
N LYS A 62 13.63 18.05 8.40
CA LYS A 62 15.05 17.70 8.37
C LYS A 62 15.71 17.93 9.73
N LYS A 63 15.49 19.09 10.35
CA LYS A 63 16.10 19.46 11.62
C LYS A 63 15.33 20.56 12.32
N GLN A 64 14.76 20.23 13.48
CA GLN A 64 13.90 21.13 14.25
C GLN A 64 14.67 22.16 15.08
N ARG A 65 15.92 21.85 15.47
CA ARG A 65 16.73 22.71 16.33
C ARG A 65 18.18 22.73 15.89
N TYR A 66 18.74 23.92 15.79
CA TYR A 66 20.16 24.16 15.58
C TYR A 66 20.78 24.74 16.83
N LYS A 67 22.02 24.31 17.13
CA LYS A 67 22.88 24.92 18.12
C LYS A 67 24.13 25.39 17.39
N VAL A 68 24.36 26.69 17.36
CA VAL A 68 25.55 27.30 16.78
C VAL A 68 26.34 28.00 17.87
N MET A 69 27.65 27.84 17.84
CA MET A 69 28.58 28.50 18.75
C MET A 69 29.14 29.74 18.08
N VAL A 70 29.00 30.89 18.74
CA VAL A 70 29.45 32.18 18.22
C VAL A 70 30.56 32.74 19.10
N THR A 71 31.58 33.30 18.47
CA THR A 71 32.68 34.00 19.13
C THR A 71 32.79 35.43 18.60
N ALA A 72 33.46 36.29 19.36
CA ALA A 72 33.70 37.68 19.00
C ALA A 72 35.21 37.96 18.97
N PHE A 73 35.60 38.97 18.21
CA PHE A 73 36.97 39.45 18.10
C PHE A 73 37.01 40.95 18.36
N ASP A 74 37.97 41.37 19.18
CA ASP A 74 38.29 42.77 19.32
C ASP A 74 38.89 43.34 18.00
N CYS A 75 39.06 44.64 17.92
CA CYS A 75 39.69 45.28 16.76
C CYS A 75 41.20 44.98 16.65
N GLY A 76 41.81 44.40 17.69
CA GLY A 76 43.16 43.82 17.69
C GLY A 76 43.25 42.37 17.19
N GLN A 77 42.13 41.78 16.73
CA GLN A 77 42.01 40.38 16.30
C GLN A 77 42.16 39.33 17.41
N LYS A 78 42.07 39.73 18.67
CA LYS A 78 42.05 38.82 19.81
C LYS A 78 40.67 38.18 19.92
N ARG A 79 40.65 36.85 19.97
CA ARG A 79 39.43 36.05 20.11
C ARG A 79 38.94 36.08 21.56
N ALA A 80 37.63 36.18 21.75
CA ALA A 80 37.00 36.00 23.06
C ALA A 80 37.36 34.64 23.69
N THR A 81 37.56 34.65 25.01
CA THR A 81 37.93 33.46 25.81
C THR A 81 36.86 32.37 25.71
N GLU A 82 35.60 32.77 25.73
CA GLU A 82 34.46 31.86 25.65
C GLU A 82 33.61 32.13 24.41
N SER A 83 32.95 31.08 23.92
CA SER A 83 31.98 31.18 22.83
C SER A 83 30.58 30.94 23.37
N VAL A 84 29.60 31.68 22.87
CA VAL A 84 28.21 31.59 23.34
C VAL A 84 27.40 30.66 22.43
N ALA A 85 26.56 29.82 23.04
CA ALA A 85 25.60 29.01 22.30
C ALA A 85 24.36 29.84 21.91
N VAL A 86 23.99 29.74 20.65
CA VAL A 86 22.75 30.27 20.07
C VAL A 86 21.89 29.08 19.62
N HIS A 87 20.68 29.00 20.16
CA HIS A 87 19.71 27.97 19.78
C HIS A 87 18.67 28.58 18.83
N ILE A 88 18.52 27.95 17.66
CA ILE A 88 17.57 28.38 16.63
C ILE A 88 16.57 27.25 16.43
N ASP A 89 15.32 27.50 16.81
CA ASP A 89 14.21 26.56 16.60
C ASP A 89 13.56 26.83 15.24
N VAL A 90 13.52 25.81 14.39
CA VAL A 90 12.77 25.88 13.14
C VAL A 90 11.29 25.72 13.46
N LYS A 91 10.45 26.59 12.91
CA LYS A 91 8.99 26.49 13.03
C LYS A 91 8.42 26.02 11.69
N PRO A 92 7.53 25.02 11.67
CA PRO A 92 6.90 24.59 10.43
C PRO A 92 6.03 25.73 9.87
N VAL A 93 5.89 25.77 8.56
CA VAL A 93 4.91 26.64 7.92
C VAL A 93 3.58 25.94 8.02
N CYS A 94 2.59 26.61 8.62
CA CYS A 94 1.24 26.08 8.65
C CYS A 94 0.72 25.94 7.20
N LYS A 95 0.27 24.73 6.85
CA LYS A 95 -0.35 24.44 5.56
C LYS A 95 -1.79 24.01 5.79
N PRO A 96 -2.78 24.72 5.22
CA PRO A 96 -4.18 24.35 5.41
C PRO A 96 -4.42 22.97 4.77
N GLY A 97 -5.15 22.12 5.47
CA GLY A 97 -5.45 20.76 4.99
C GLY A 97 -5.71 19.76 6.11
N TRP A 98 -6.16 18.57 5.71
CA TRP A 98 -6.36 17.45 6.63
C TRP A 98 -5.01 16.88 7.08
N GLN A 99 -4.79 16.90 8.38
CA GLN A 99 -3.60 16.37 9.04
C GLN A 99 -3.98 15.17 9.92
N GLY A 100 -2.99 14.36 10.31
CA GLY A 100 -3.20 13.27 11.27
C GLY A 100 -3.97 12.05 10.74
N TRP A 101 -4.04 11.87 9.42
CA TRP A 101 -4.61 10.68 8.79
C TRP A 101 -3.52 9.64 8.48
N ASN A 102 -3.85 8.37 8.61
CA ASN A 102 -2.97 7.27 8.25
C ASN A 102 -3.24 6.83 6.82
N LYS A 103 -2.19 6.64 6.01
CA LYS A 103 -2.30 6.10 4.65
C LYS A 103 -2.69 4.63 4.60
N GLN A 104 -2.45 3.91 5.69
CA GLN A 104 -2.71 2.49 5.83
C GLN A 104 -3.35 2.24 7.19
N VAL A 105 -4.35 1.38 7.20
CA VAL A 105 -4.99 0.88 8.41
C VAL A 105 -5.02 -0.63 8.29
N ASP A 106 -4.31 -1.32 9.17
CA ASP A 106 -4.39 -2.77 9.24
C ASP A 106 -5.66 -3.15 10.01
N TYR A 107 -6.43 -4.09 9.47
CA TYR A 107 -7.67 -4.55 10.07
C TYR A 107 -7.57 -6.06 10.35
N GLU A 108 -7.62 -6.42 11.63
CA GLU A 108 -7.61 -7.81 12.06
C GLU A 108 -9.06 -8.35 12.14
N PRO A 109 -9.38 -9.50 11.51
CA PRO A 109 -10.71 -10.09 11.58
C PRO A 109 -11.16 -10.34 13.03
N GLY A 110 -12.45 -10.12 13.31
CA GLY A 110 -13.04 -10.35 14.62
C GLY A 110 -12.82 -9.23 15.65
N THR A 111 -12.07 -8.18 15.30
CA THR A 111 -11.79 -7.05 16.22
C THR A 111 -12.91 -5.99 16.27
N GLY A 112 -13.97 -6.15 15.48
CA GLY A 112 -15.13 -5.26 15.48
C GLY A 112 -14.89 -3.95 14.72
N SER A 113 -15.66 -2.91 15.01
CA SER A 113 -15.51 -1.62 14.31
C SER A 113 -14.19 -0.93 14.67
N LYS A 114 -13.42 -0.50 13.66
CA LYS A 114 -12.15 0.23 13.85
C LYS A 114 -12.25 1.65 13.30
N GLN A 115 -11.84 2.64 14.10
CA GLN A 115 -11.80 4.03 13.67
C GLN A 115 -10.66 4.23 12.66
N LEU A 116 -10.99 4.68 11.44
CA LEU A 116 -10.02 4.86 10.36
C LEU A 116 -9.07 6.04 10.61
N PHE A 117 -9.62 7.14 11.14
CA PHE A 117 -8.90 8.42 11.27
C PHE A 117 -9.05 9.03 12.67
N PRO A 118 -8.58 8.37 13.74
CA PRO A 118 -8.79 8.82 15.11
C PRO A 118 -8.10 10.14 15.46
N LYS A 119 -7.05 10.52 14.72
CA LYS A 119 -6.26 11.74 14.95
C LYS A 119 -6.44 12.79 13.85
N MET A 120 -7.37 12.56 12.92
CA MET A 120 -7.54 13.45 11.78
C MET A 120 -8.21 14.75 12.21
N HIS A 121 -7.62 15.86 11.79
CA HIS A 121 -8.13 17.20 12.05
C HIS A 121 -7.85 18.10 10.86
N LEU A 122 -8.69 19.12 10.67
CA LEU A 122 -8.49 20.12 9.63
C LEU A 122 -7.65 21.27 10.20
N GLU A 123 -6.45 21.44 9.67
CA GLU A 123 -5.61 22.61 9.94
C GLU A 123 -6.04 23.75 9.03
N THR A 124 -6.25 24.95 9.59
CA THR A 124 -6.80 26.12 8.90
C THR A 124 -5.86 27.31 8.87
N CYS A 125 -4.78 27.29 9.67
CA CYS A 125 -3.80 28.36 9.72
C CYS A 125 -4.42 29.74 9.96
N ASP A 126 -5.46 29.80 10.79
CA ASP A 126 -6.25 31.00 11.11
C ASP A 126 -6.92 31.68 9.89
N GLY A 127 -7.03 30.97 8.76
CA GLY A 127 -7.71 31.43 7.56
C GLY A 127 -9.24 31.27 7.65
N PRO A 128 -10.02 32.17 7.03
CA PRO A 128 -11.48 32.04 6.99
C PRO A 128 -11.90 30.81 6.17
N LEU A 129 -12.82 30.01 6.70
CA LEU A 129 -13.39 28.84 6.04
C LEU A 129 -14.78 29.12 5.48
N SER A 130 -14.99 28.84 4.19
CA SER A 130 -16.30 28.97 3.52
C SER A 130 -17.05 27.64 3.39
N ALA A 131 -16.34 26.55 3.10
CA ALA A 131 -16.91 25.20 3.03
C ALA A 131 -15.81 24.14 3.25
N VAL A 132 -16.21 22.98 3.77
CA VAL A 132 -15.34 21.82 3.96
C VAL A 132 -15.97 20.62 3.25
N ARG A 133 -15.21 19.94 2.39
CA ARG A 133 -15.59 18.68 1.76
C ARG A 133 -14.49 17.65 2.02
N ALA A 134 -14.87 16.50 2.55
CA ALA A 134 -14.00 15.35 2.71
C ALA A 134 -14.57 14.17 1.92
N MET A 135 -13.70 13.49 1.17
CA MET A 135 -14.03 12.25 0.48
C MET A 135 -13.01 11.22 0.94
N VAL A 136 -13.50 10.07 1.39
CA VAL A 136 -12.66 8.95 1.81
C VAL A 136 -12.81 7.88 0.75
N GLU A 137 -11.71 7.53 0.10
CA GLU A 137 -11.62 6.40 -0.81
C GLU A 137 -10.70 5.35 -0.18
N LEU A 138 -11.19 4.13 -0.06
CA LEU A 138 -10.44 3.01 0.49
C LEU A 138 -10.06 2.09 -0.67
N GLN A 139 -8.75 1.89 -0.87
CA GLN A 139 -8.23 0.99 -1.89
C GLN A 139 -7.49 -0.16 -1.22
N THR A 140 -7.84 -1.39 -1.60
CA THR A 140 -7.18 -2.59 -1.11
C THR A 140 -6.03 -2.94 -2.05
N SER A 141 -4.79 -2.96 -1.55
CA SER A 141 -3.59 -3.17 -2.39
C SER A 141 -3.40 -4.62 -2.86
N HIS A 142 -4.19 -5.58 -2.38
CA HIS A 142 -3.99 -7.00 -2.63
C HIS A 142 -5.24 -7.72 -3.10
N ILE A 143 -5.04 -8.63 -4.06
CA ILE A 143 -6.09 -9.34 -4.80
C ILE A 143 -6.97 -10.23 -3.89
N GLY A 144 -6.54 -10.53 -2.66
CA GLY A 144 -7.27 -11.40 -1.72
C GLY A 144 -7.46 -10.88 -0.29
N LYS A 145 -7.36 -9.57 -0.02
CA LYS A 145 -7.46 -9.02 1.36
C LYS A 145 -8.35 -7.76 1.47
N GLY A 146 -9.50 -7.73 0.79
CA GLY A 146 -10.54 -6.71 0.99
C GLY A 146 -11.56 -7.08 2.07
N CYS A 147 -12.56 -6.24 2.31
CA CYS A 147 -13.74 -6.56 3.15
C CYS A 147 -14.55 -7.75 2.60
N ASP A 148 -14.25 -8.18 1.39
CA ASP A 148 -14.75 -9.39 0.72
C ASP A 148 -14.04 -10.67 1.18
N ARG A 149 -13.43 -10.65 2.37
CA ARG A 149 -12.64 -11.78 2.86
C ARG A 149 -13.56 -12.96 3.19
N GLU A 150 -13.41 -14.03 2.42
CA GLU A 150 -13.74 -15.38 2.89
C GLU A 150 -12.80 -15.73 4.05
N THR A 151 -13.35 -15.72 5.25
CA THR A 151 -12.62 -15.76 6.53
C THR A 151 -12.19 -17.19 6.93
N TYR A 152 -12.27 -18.14 6.01
CA TYR A 152 -12.22 -19.56 6.29
C TYR A 152 -11.01 -20.20 5.61
N SER A 153 -10.23 -20.98 6.38
CA SER A 153 -9.27 -21.92 5.77
C SER A 153 -9.98 -22.84 4.79
N GLU A 154 -9.26 -23.39 3.80
CA GLU A 154 -9.79 -24.33 2.81
C GLU A 154 -10.67 -25.42 3.44
N LYS A 155 -10.20 -26.03 4.55
CA LYS A 155 -10.95 -27.02 5.34
C LYS A 155 -12.23 -26.47 5.99
N SER A 156 -12.18 -25.22 6.45
CA SER A 156 -13.35 -24.56 7.05
C SER A 156 -14.36 -24.14 6.00
N MET A 157 -13.89 -23.79 4.80
CA MET A 157 -14.72 -23.42 3.66
C MET A 157 -15.40 -24.65 3.03
N GLN A 158 -14.67 -25.76 2.89
CA GLN A 158 -15.23 -27.08 2.57
C GLN A 158 -16.36 -27.46 3.56
N LYS A 159 -16.13 -27.25 4.86
CA LYS A 159 -17.15 -27.50 5.89
C LYS A 159 -18.34 -26.54 5.81
N LEU A 160 -18.11 -25.25 5.55
CA LEU A 160 -19.14 -24.21 5.47
C LEU A 160 -20.06 -24.37 4.25
N CYS A 161 -19.48 -24.71 3.10
CA CYS A 161 -20.20 -24.92 1.84
C CYS A 161 -20.78 -26.34 1.71
N GLY A 162 -20.69 -27.16 2.77
CA GLY A 162 -21.24 -28.51 2.79
C GLY A 162 -20.56 -29.46 1.81
N ALA A 163 -19.27 -29.25 1.52
CA ALA A 163 -18.49 -30.21 0.75
C ALA A 163 -18.53 -31.57 1.47
N ALA A 164 -19.05 -32.57 0.79
CA ALA A 164 -19.22 -33.91 1.37
C ALA A 164 -17.87 -34.54 1.73
N SER A 165 -17.85 -35.35 2.78
CA SER A 165 -16.71 -36.22 3.09
C SER A 165 -16.36 -37.06 1.84
N GLY A 166 -15.22 -36.78 1.20
CA GLY A 166 -14.84 -37.39 -0.07
C GLY A 166 -14.80 -36.45 -1.27
N SER A 167 -14.88 -35.13 -1.08
CA SER A 167 -14.58 -34.14 -2.14
C SER A 167 -13.14 -34.29 -2.64
N THR A 168 -12.96 -34.27 -3.96
CA THR A 168 -11.64 -34.26 -4.59
C THR A 168 -11.19 -32.83 -4.85
N ASP A 169 -10.01 -32.48 -4.35
CA ASP A 169 -9.34 -31.23 -4.71
C ASP A 169 -8.64 -31.36 -6.08
N LEU A 170 -9.03 -30.50 -7.03
CA LEU A 170 -8.51 -30.48 -8.39
C LEU A 170 -7.25 -29.63 -8.51
N LEU A 171 -7.05 -28.68 -7.60
CA LEU A 171 -5.93 -27.76 -7.55
C LEU A 171 -5.25 -27.79 -6.16
N PRO A 172 -4.68 -28.95 -5.75
CA PRO A 172 -4.02 -29.07 -4.45
C PRO A 172 -2.63 -28.44 -4.43
N ALA A 173 -2.12 -28.24 -3.22
CA ALA A 173 -0.74 -27.83 -2.98
C ALA A 173 0.27 -28.81 -3.60
N PRO A 174 1.22 -28.32 -4.41
CA PRO A 174 2.16 -29.19 -5.11
C PRO A 174 2.90 -30.14 -4.17
N SER A 175 2.79 -31.43 -4.43
CA SER A 175 3.46 -32.49 -3.68
C SER A 175 3.87 -33.64 -4.59
N ILE A 176 4.56 -34.64 -4.04
CA ILE A 176 4.98 -35.84 -4.79
C ILE A 176 3.77 -36.56 -5.40
N SER A 177 2.62 -36.57 -4.73
CA SER A 177 1.38 -37.20 -5.20
C SER A 177 0.49 -36.27 -6.04
N THR A 178 0.84 -34.98 -6.16
CA THR A 178 0.03 -33.94 -6.82
C THR A 178 0.85 -33.06 -7.76
N ASN A 179 1.77 -33.67 -8.49
CA ASN A 179 2.74 -32.94 -9.31
C ASN A 179 2.13 -32.14 -10.49
N TRP A 180 0.86 -32.37 -10.85
CA TRP A 180 0.20 -31.66 -11.95
C TRP A 180 -0.03 -30.17 -11.66
N THR A 181 0.04 -29.74 -10.40
CA THR A 181 -0.03 -28.32 -10.01
C THR A 181 1.34 -27.65 -9.85
N ALA A 182 2.45 -28.42 -9.93
CA ALA A 182 3.78 -27.93 -9.59
C ALA A 182 4.32 -26.83 -10.51
N SER A 183 3.89 -26.80 -11.77
CA SER A 183 4.33 -25.80 -12.76
C SER A 183 3.38 -24.60 -12.88
N LEU A 184 2.29 -24.56 -12.11
CA LEU A 184 1.33 -23.47 -12.16
C LEU A 184 1.89 -22.22 -11.49
N LEU A 185 1.59 -21.07 -12.07
CA LEU A 185 1.94 -19.79 -11.47
C LEU A 185 1.11 -19.56 -10.20
N THR A 186 1.77 -19.11 -9.14
CA THR A 186 1.14 -18.76 -7.87
C THR A 186 1.26 -17.27 -7.61
N ASP A 187 0.20 -16.65 -7.09
CA ASP A 187 0.25 -15.26 -6.63
C ASP A 187 0.88 -15.23 -5.23
N SER A 188 2.19 -14.94 -5.16
CA SER A 188 3.01 -15.09 -3.95
C SER A 188 2.95 -13.85 -3.04
N GLY A 189 1.76 -13.56 -2.52
CA GLY A 189 1.52 -12.49 -1.55
C GLY A 189 1.72 -12.93 -0.09
N ARG A 190 2.96 -13.16 0.36
CA ARG A 190 3.45 -13.26 1.77
C ARG A 190 2.63 -13.96 2.89
N ASP A 191 1.50 -14.63 2.63
CA ASP A 191 0.75 -15.41 3.65
C ASP A 191 0.15 -16.71 3.09
N SER A 192 -0.14 -17.62 4.01
CA SER A 192 -0.33 -19.08 3.94
C SER A 192 -1.33 -19.71 2.95
N ASP A 193 -2.03 -18.96 2.11
CA ASP A 193 -3.09 -19.50 1.26
C ASP A 193 -2.61 -19.64 -0.20
N LEU A 194 -2.67 -20.85 -0.73
CA LEU A 194 -2.23 -21.16 -2.09
C LEU A 194 -3.27 -20.66 -3.11
N ILE A 195 -2.88 -19.66 -3.90
CA ILE A 195 -3.71 -19.11 -4.98
C ILE A 195 -3.00 -19.35 -6.31
N PHE A 196 -3.64 -20.10 -7.19
CA PHE A 196 -3.18 -20.30 -8.56
C PHE A 196 -3.67 -19.18 -9.47
N ASN A 197 -2.78 -18.68 -10.33
CA ASN A 197 -3.09 -17.63 -11.30
C ASN A 197 -3.15 -18.22 -12.71
N PHE A 198 -4.26 -17.98 -13.40
CA PHE A 198 -4.50 -18.42 -14.78
C PHE A 198 -4.72 -17.20 -15.68
N ASP A 199 -3.80 -16.97 -16.61
CA ASP A 199 -3.81 -15.84 -17.55
C ASP A 199 -4.38 -16.21 -18.94
N GLY A 200 -4.98 -17.40 -19.05
CA GLY A 200 -5.45 -17.98 -20.32
C GLY A 200 -4.36 -18.69 -21.14
N ARG A 201 -3.10 -18.69 -20.71
CA ARG A 201 -1.99 -19.40 -21.38
C ARG A 201 -1.60 -20.71 -20.70
N GLN A 202 -2.02 -20.88 -19.45
CA GLN A 202 -1.75 -22.06 -18.64
C GLN A 202 -3.06 -22.74 -18.22
N ALA A 203 -2.99 -24.05 -18.03
CA ALA A 203 -4.07 -24.86 -17.49
C ALA A 203 -3.49 -26.02 -16.69
N ALA A 204 -4.26 -26.50 -15.71
CA ALA A 204 -3.93 -27.71 -14.96
C ALA A 204 -4.57 -28.92 -15.63
N ASN A 205 -3.77 -29.89 -16.07
CA ASN A 205 -4.28 -31.15 -16.59
C ASN A 205 -4.48 -32.15 -15.44
N VAL A 206 -5.72 -32.28 -14.98
CA VAL A 206 -6.06 -33.19 -13.87
C VAL A 206 -5.97 -34.65 -14.35
N PRO A 207 -5.19 -35.51 -13.67
CA PRO A 207 -5.06 -36.91 -14.06
C PRO A 207 -6.35 -37.72 -13.89
N GLU A 208 -6.56 -38.73 -14.74
CA GLU A 208 -7.75 -39.59 -14.72
C GLU A 208 -7.91 -40.38 -13.40
N GLN A 209 -6.83 -40.63 -12.66
CA GLN A 209 -6.91 -41.26 -11.34
C GLN A 209 -7.50 -40.36 -10.25
N VAL A 210 -7.61 -39.04 -10.49
CA VAL A 210 -8.08 -38.05 -9.51
C VAL A 210 -9.59 -37.81 -9.66
N VAL A 211 -10.09 -37.75 -10.90
CA VAL A 211 -11.50 -37.52 -11.20
C VAL A 211 -11.99 -38.57 -12.20
N PRO A 212 -13.15 -39.22 -11.98
CA PRO A 212 -13.71 -40.16 -12.93
C PRO A 212 -13.95 -39.48 -14.29
N GLN A 213 -13.81 -40.23 -15.39
CA GLN A 213 -13.96 -39.69 -16.74
C GLN A 213 -15.31 -39.00 -16.97
N ASN A 214 -16.38 -39.50 -16.33
CA ASN A 214 -17.73 -38.96 -16.41
C ASN A 214 -18.30 -38.63 -15.03
N LEU A 215 -19.05 -37.53 -14.96
CA LEU A 215 -19.83 -37.17 -13.78
C LEU A 215 -21.01 -38.16 -13.61
N THR A 216 -21.32 -38.49 -12.36
CA THR A 216 -22.48 -39.32 -12.01
C THR A 216 -23.78 -38.54 -12.16
N ASP A 217 -24.93 -39.18 -11.91
CA ASP A 217 -26.22 -38.49 -11.87
C ASP A 217 -26.35 -37.47 -10.73
N GLN A 218 -25.49 -37.56 -9.72
CA GLN A 218 -25.44 -36.66 -8.56
C GLN A 218 -24.00 -36.24 -8.29
N PHE A 219 -23.68 -34.98 -8.55
CA PHE A 219 -22.37 -34.40 -8.30
C PHE A 219 -22.51 -32.96 -7.82
N THR A 220 -21.44 -32.45 -7.21
CA THR A 220 -21.30 -31.05 -6.79
C THR A 220 -19.98 -30.52 -7.31
N ILE A 221 -20.01 -29.35 -7.97
CA ILE A 221 -18.81 -28.59 -8.30
C ILE A 221 -18.79 -27.36 -7.39
N ALA A 222 -17.74 -27.21 -6.60
CA ALA A 222 -17.48 -26.04 -5.79
C ALA A 222 -16.20 -25.36 -6.29
N THR A 223 -16.25 -24.04 -6.45
CA THR A 223 -15.11 -23.26 -6.96
C THR A 223 -15.14 -21.85 -6.38
N TRP A 224 -13.95 -21.31 -6.17
CA TRP A 224 -13.72 -19.93 -5.76
C TRP A 224 -12.78 -19.31 -6.77
N MET A 225 -13.23 -18.23 -7.39
CA MET A 225 -12.44 -17.55 -8.41
C MET A 225 -12.61 -16.05 -8.29
N LYS A 226 -11.53 -15.33 -8.59
CA LYS A 226 -11.56 -13.91 -8.87
C LYS A 226 -11.21 -13.72 -10.34
N HIS A 227 -12.03 -12.94 -11.03
CA HIS A 227 -11.83 -12.64 -12.44
C HIS A 227 -11.94 -11.14 -12.68
N GLY A 228 -11.24 -10.65 -13.70
CA GLY A 228 -11.25 -9.23 -14.06
C GLY A 228 -12.50 -8.84 -14.87
N PRO A 229 -12.71 -7.53 -15.12
CA PRO A 229 -13.79 -7.09 -15.99
C PRO A 229 -13.62 -7.67 -17.40
N SER A 230 -14.71 -8.24 -17.92
CA SER A 230 -14.73 -8.84 -19.26
C SER A 230 -14.49 -7.77 -20.34
N PRO A 231 -13.56 -7.98 -21.30
CA PRO A 231 -13.21 -6.97 -22.31
C PRO A 231 -14.29 -6.69 -23.38
N GLY A 232 -15.52 -7.23 -23.27
CA GLY A 232 -16.67 -6.83 -24.09
C GLY A 232 -17.60 -7.96 -24.53
N LEU A 233 -18.61 -7.63 -25.36
CA LEU A 233 -19.71 -8.52 -25.83
C LEU A 233 -19.27 -9.75 -26.68
N ARG A 234 -17.97 -9.87 -27.01
CA ARG A 234 -17.38 -11.01 -27.73
C ARG A 234 -16.17 -11.58 -26.99
N ALA A 235 -16.18 -11.52 -25.65
CA ALA A 235 -15.14 -12.13 -24.85
C ALA A 235 -15.12 -13.65 -25.04
N GLU A 236 -13.91 -14.21 -25.16
CA GLU A 236 -13.69 -15.65 -25.15
C GLU A 236 -14.18 -16.27 -23.83
N LYS A 237 -14.48 -17.57 -23.85
CA LYS A 237 -14.97 -18.28 -22.65
C LYS A 237 -13.84 -18.39 -21.63
N GLU A 238 -14.05 -17.82 -20.44
CA GLU A 238 -13.18 -18.00 -19.29
C GLU A 238 -13.47 -19.37 -18.67
N THR A 239 -12.71 -20.40 -19.06
CA THR A 239 -12.99 -21.79 -18.68
C THR A 239 -12.41 -22.10 -17.29
N LEU A 240 -13.27 -22.49 -16.34
CA LEU A 240 -12.86 -22.95 -15.01
C LEU A 240 -12.56 -24.45 -14.99
N LEU A 241 -13.46 -25.24 -15.59
CA LEU A 241 -13.38 -26.71 -15.62
C LEU A 241 -13.84 -27.21 -16.98
N CYS A 242 -13.13 -28.19 -17.51
CA CYS A 242 -13.44 -28.77 -18.81
C CYS A 242 -13.07 -30.26 -18.84
N ASN A 243 -13.94 -31.06 -19.46
CA ASN A 243 -13.63 -32.41 -19.89
C ASN A 243 -14.08 -32.56 -21.35
N SER A 244 -13.16 -33.01 -22.21
CA SER A 244 -13.40 -33.16 -23.64
C SER A 244 -12.75 -34.43 -24.20
N ASP A 245 -13.30 -34.93 -25.29
CA ASP A 245 -12.72 -36.05 -26.05
C ASP A 245 -11.26 -35.79 -26.46
N LYS A 246 -10.43 -36.84 -26.41
CA LYS A 246 -9.01 -36.79 -26.82
C LYS A 246 -8.81 -36.72 -28.34
N THR A 247 -9.84 -36.94 -29.16
CA THR A 247 -9.72 -37.07 -30.62
C THR A 247 -10.55 -36.03 -31.36
N GLU A 248 -9.87 -35.07 -32.01
CA GLU A 248 -10.22 -34.17 -33.14
C GLU A 248 -11.59 -33.45 -33.20
N MET A 249 -12.55 -33.74 -32.33
CA MET A 249 -13.90 -33.17 -32.39
C MET A 249 -14.18 -32.12 -31.32
N ASN A 250 -13.24 -31.84 -30.39
CA ASN A 250 -13.37 -30.85 -29.30
C ASN A 250 -14.74 -30.89 -28.60
N ARG A 251 -15.29 -32.10 -28.42
CA ARG A 251 -16.61 -32.28 -27.82
C ARG A 251 -16.43 -32.27 -26.32
N HIS A 252 -16.91 -31.21 -25.68
CA HIS A 252 -16.98 -31.12 -24.23
C HIS A 252 -18.07 -32.05 -23.69
N HIS A 253 -17.68 -33.02 -22.87
CA HIS A 253 -18.61 -33.84 -22.08
C HIS A 253 -19.26 -33.00 -21.00
N TYR A 254 -18.45 -32.20 -20.31
CA TYR A 254 -18.92 -31.14 -19.44
C TYR A 254 -17.95 -29.98 -19.42
N SER A 255 -18.46 -28.78 -19.14
CA SER A 255 -17.63 -27.60 -18.96
C SER A 255 -18.31 -26.57 -18.06
N LEU A 256 -17.54 -25.97 -17.16
CA LEU A 256 -17.93 -24.81 -16.35
C LEU A 256 -17.09 -23.61 -16.78
N TYR A 257 -17.73 -22.53 -17.20
CA TYR A 257 -17.04 -21.34 -17.71
C TYR A 257 -17.82 -20.06 -17.43
N VAL A 258 -17.13 -18.92 -17.42
CA VAL A 258 -17.75 -17.59 -17.44
C VAL A 258 -17.82 -17.06 -18.86
N HIS A 259 -18.98 -16.52 -19.22
CA HIS A 259 -19.22 -15.89 -20.52
C HIS A 259 -20.33 -14.85 -20.39
N ASN A 260 -20.09 -13.61 -20.86
CA ASN A 260 -21.06 -12.50 -20.83
C ASN A 260 -21.71 -12.29 -19.45
N CYS A 261 -20.91 -12.20 -18.40
CA CYS A 261 -21.35 -12.01 -17.00
C CYS A 261 -22.24 -13.13 -16.46
N ARG A 262 -22.17 -14.33 -17.06
CA ARG A 262 -22.87 -15.52 -16.59
C ARG A 262 -21.89 -16.64 -16.30
N LEU A 263 -22.12 -17.36 -15.22
CA LEU A 263 -21.57 -18.68 -15.00
C LEU A 263 -22.42 -19.66 -15.82
N VAL A 264 -21.77 -20.43 -16.68
CA VAL A 264 -22.44 -21.38 -17.57
C VAL A 264 -21.88 -22.77 -17.32
N PHE A 265 -22.77 -23.72 -17.07
CA PHE A 265 -22.43 -25.13 -17.01
C PHE A 265 -23.07 -25.87 -18.19
N LEU A 266 -22.23 -26.52 -18.98
CA LEU A 266 -22.60 -27.42 -20.06
C LEU A 266 -22.44 -28.86 -19.59
N LEU A 267 -23.47 -29.69 -19.80
CA LEU A 267 -23.42 -31.13 -19.56
C LEU A 267 -23.98 -31.88 -20.77
N ARG A 268 -23.23 -32.85 -21.26
CA ARG A 268 -23.67 -33.83 -22.25
C ARG A 268 -23.77 -35.18 -21.54
N ARG A 269 -24.96 -35.79 -21.59
CA ARG A 269 -25.14 -37.17 -21.14
C ARG A 269 -24.97 -38.07 -22.36
N ASP A 270 -24.06 -39.02 -22.26
CA ASP A 270 -23.96 -40.11 -23.23
C ASP A 270 -25.16 -41.03 -23.01
N PHE A 271 -26.19 -40.85 -23.84
CA PHE A 271 -27.26 -41.83 -23.92
C PHE A 271 -26.71 -43.05 -24.67
N THR A 272 -26.83 -44.22 -24.07
CA THR A 272 -26.54 -45.52 -24.72
C THR A 272 -27.40 -45.78 -25.97
N GLN A 273 -28.35 -44.89 -26.28
CA GLN A 273 -29.06 -44.85 -27.56
C GLN A 273 -28.34 -43.92 -28.53
N VAL A 274 -27.71 -44.57 -29.51
CA VAL A 274 -27.15 -44.00 -30.73
C VAL A 274 -28.15 -42.99 -31.31
N ASP A 275 -27.71 -41.74 -31.50
CA ASP A 275 -28.36 -40.65 -32.28
C ASP A 275 -29.22 -39.58 -31.57
N THR A 276 -29.24 -39.47 -30.24
CA THR A 276 -29.81 -38.25 -29.61
C THR A 276 -28.92 -37.64 -28.51
N PHE A 277 -27.96 -36.80 -28.93
CA PHE A 277 -27.22 -35.93 -28.01
C PHE A 277 -28.06 -34.69 -27.69
N ARG A 278 -28.52 -34.55 -26.45
CA ARG A 278 -29.16 -33.33 -25.96
C ARG A 278 -28.28 -32.70 -24.88
N PRO A 279 -27.47 -31.67 -25.21
CA PRO A 279 -26.75 -30.93 -24.19
C PRO A 279 -27.75 -30.20 -23.29
N ALA A 280 -27.49 -30.24 -21.99
CA ALA A 280 -28.11 -29.33 -21.04
C ALA A 280 -27.15 -28.17 -20.77
N GLU A 281 -27.67 -26.95 -20.84
CA GLU A 281 -26.94 -25.76 -20.43
C GLU A 281 -27.68 -25.07 -19.30
N PHE A 282 -26.93 -24.71 -18.27
CA PHE A 282 -27.41 -24.00 -17.11
C PHE A 282 -26.68 -22.67 -17.04
N HIS A 283 -27.44 -21.59 -16.87
CA HIS A 283 -26.94 -20.22 -16.94
C HIS A 283 -27.32 -19.49 -15.66
N TRP A 284 -26.32 -19.04 -14.90
CA TRP A 284 -26.52 -18.22 -13.71
C TRP A 284 -25.92 -16.85 -13.92
N LYS A 285 -26.67 -15.79 -13.60
CA LYS A 285 -26.16 -14.43 -13.61
C LYS A 285 -25.13 -14.30 -12.49
N LEU A 286 -23.93 -13.83 -12.82
CA LEU A 286 -22.93 -13.48 -11.81
C LEU A 286 -23.14 -12.03 -11.38
N GLU A 287 -23.19 -11.81 -10.06
CA GLU A 287 -23.12 -10.48 -9.51
C GLU A 287 -21.66 -10.03 -9.55
N GLN A 288 -21.37 -8.98 -10.31
CA GLN A 288 -20.04 -8.37 -10.34
C GLN A 288 -19.95 -7.35 -9.23
N VAL A 289 -18.98 -7.53 -8.33
CA VAL A 289 -18.62 -6.50 -7.35
C VAL A 289 -17.80 -5.44 -8.10
N SER A 290 -18.37 -4.24 -8.23
CA SER A 290 -17.75 -3.08 -8.89
C SER A 290 -16.83 -2.32 -7.95
#